data_AF-A0A5C6S233-F1
#
_entry.id   AF-A0A5C6S233-F1
#
_cell.length_a   1.000
_cell.length_b   1.000
_cell.length_c   1.000
_cell.angle_alpha   90.00
_cell.angle_beta   90.00
_cell.angle_gamma   90.00
#
_symmetry.space_group_name_H-M   'P 1'
#
loop_
_entity.id
_entity.type
_entity.pdbx_description
1 polymer ?
#
loop_
_entity_poly.entity_id
_entity_poly.type
_entity_poly.pdbx_seq_one_letter_code
_entity_poly.pdbx_strand_id
1 'polypeptide(L)'
;MIETLISSKTRIKLLKKFFINANTTGYLRSLQQEFGESSNAIRVELNRLEEAGMLNAELVGNKKVFRANAEHPLFEEVHRILLKQIGLNSIIEQVIERLGNVEKVFLIGDFSRGTDSPIIDLLIFGEIDRSYLLELIEKAEKAVHRKIRFLLYPSEKASVAVLAQFHPSPLLLWSKDKEA
;
A
#
# COMPACT_ATOMS: atom_id res chain seq x y z
N MET A 1 7.67 14.50 -1.22
CA MET A 1 7.83 14.64 0.24
C MET A 1 8.97 13.76 0.74
N ILE A 2 8.89 12.42 0.59
CA ILE A 2 10.05 11.57 0.94
C ILE A 2 11.26 11.83 0.03
N GLU A 3 11.01 12.32 -1.18
CA GLU A 3 12.02 12.70 -2.18
C GLU A 3 12.90 13.88 -1.74
N THR A 4 12.47 14.69 -0.77
CA THR A 4 13.30 15.78 -0.23
C THR A 4 14.27 15.30 0.85
N LEU A 5 14.01 14.14 1.45
CA LEU A 5 14.85 13.54 2.50
C LEU A 5 15.79 12.47 1.92
N ILE A 6 15.40 11.81 0.83
CA ILE A 6 16.14 10.72 0.21
C ILE A 6 16.49 11.10 -1.22
N SER A 7 17.79 11.22 -1.51
CA SER A 7 18.29 11.61 -2.83
C SER A 7 18.21 10.47 -3.86
N SER A 8 18.32 9.22 -3.43
CA SER A 8 18.30 8.06 -4.32
C SER A 8 16.88 7.73 -4.81
N LYS A 9 16.63 7.97 -6.11
CA LYS A 9 15.37 7.62 -6.77
C LYS A 9 15.05 6.12 -6.69
N THR A 10 16.06 5.28 -6.85
CA THR A 10 15.95 3.82 -6.71
C THR A 10 15.52 3.43 -5.30
N ARG A 11 16.11 4.06 -4.26
CA ARG A 11 15.70 3.82 -2.87
C ARG A 11 14.26 4.22 -2.63
N ILE A 12 13.81 5.37 -3.14
CA ILE A 12 12.42 5.81 -3.01
C ILE A 12 11.47 4.80 -3.65
N LYS A 13 11.80 4.28 -4.84
CA LYS A 13 11.00 3.25 -5.51
C LYS A 13 10.93 1.95 -4.69
N LEU A 14 12.06 1.51 -4.13
CA LEU A 14 12.12 0.34 -3.25
C LEU A 14 11.30 0.54 -1.96
N LEU A 15 11.38 1.72 -1.34
CA LEU A 15 10.59 2.04 -0.16
C LEU A 15 9.09 2.01 -0.49
N LYS A 16 8.67 2.64 -1.59
CA LYS A 16 7.27 2.55 -2.07
C LYS A 16 6.87 1.09 -2.30
N LYS A 17 7.73 0.31 -2.96
CA LYS A 17 7.48 -1.10 -3.28
C LYS A 17 7.19 -1.95 -2.04
N PHE A 18 8.03 -1.84 -1.02
CA PHE A 18 8.03 -2.77 0.11
C PHE A 18 7.30 -2.24 1.35
N PHE A 19 7.31 -0.92 1.57
CA PHE A 19 6.84 -0.33 2.83
C PHE A 19 5.40 0.20 2.74
N ILE A 20 4.76 0.24 1.56
CA ILE A 20 3.31 0.47 1.50
C ILE A 20 2.57 -0.77 2.00
N ASN A 21 3.00 -1.96 1.59
CA ASN A 21 2.42 -3.22 2.02
C ASN A 21 3.53 -4.24 2.30
N ALA A 22 3.72 -4.59 3.57
CA ALA A 22 4.79 -5.50 4.01
C ALA A 22 4.70 -6.91 3.39
N ASN A 23 3.50 -7.30 2.93
CA ASN A 23 3.30 -8.58 2.23
C ASN A 23 3.85 -8.56 0.79
N THR A 24 4.29 -7.40 0.30
CA THR A 24 4.88 -7.29 -1.04
C THR A 24 6.27 -7.89 -1.04
N THR A 25 6.52 -8.75 -2.03
CA THR A 25 7.82 -9.34 -2.29
C THR A 25 8.38 -8.87 -3.62
N GLY A 26 9.70 -8.91 -3.78
CA GLY A 26 10.36 -8.56 -5.04
C GLY A 26 11.71 -9.23 -5.18
N TYR A 27 12.10 -9.58 -6.40
CA TYR A 27 13.43 -10.07 -6.73
C TYR A 27 14.08 -9.16 -7.76
N LEU A 28 15.41 -9.17 -7.85
CA LEU A 28 16.17 -8.19 -8.62
C LEU A 28 15.67 -8.01 -10.07
N ARG A 29 15.42 -9.11 -10.79
CA ARG A 29 14.94 -9.06 -12.18
C ARG A 29 13.52 -8.51 -12.32
N SER A 30 12.59 -8.83 -11.40
CA SER A 30 11.24 -8.25 -11.47
C SER A 30 11.27 -6.75 -11.19
N LEU A 31 12.06 -6.33 -10.21
CA LEU A 31 12.23 -4.92 -9.86
C LEU A 31 12.89 -4.14 -10.99
N GLN A 32 13.83 -4.75 -11.72
CA GLN A 32 14.44 -4.14 -12.91
C GLN A 32 13.40 -3.83 -13.98
N GLN A 33 12.52 -4.79 -14.28
CA GLN A 33 11.44 -4.62 -15.27
C GLN A 33 10.43 -3.58 -14.79
N GLU A 34 10.05 -3.63 -13.51
CA GLU A 34 9.06 -2.72 -12.91
C GLU A 34 9.56 -1.27 -12.86
N PHE A 35 10.83 -1.06 -12.49
CA PHE A 35 11.36 0.29 -12.27
C PHE A 35 11.99 0.92 -13.49
N GLY A 36 12.30 0.13 -14.53
CA GLY A 36 13.03 0.58 -15.71
C GLY A 36 14.45 1.07 -15.40
N GLU A 37 15.09 0.52 -14.37
CA GLU A 37 16.41 0.94 -13.89
C GLU A 37 17.47 -0.14 -14.08
N SER A 38 18.74 0.22 -13.99
CA SER A 38 19.83 -0.76 -14.11
C SER A 38 19.79 -1.75 -12.93
N SER A 39 20.06 -3.02 -13.24
CA SER A 39 20.16 -4.08 -12.22
C SER A 39 21.16 -3.71 -11.12
N ASN A 40 22.27 -3.05 -11.47
CA ASN A 40 23.27 -2.66 -10.48
C ASN A 40 22.76 -1.59 -9.50
N ALA A 41 22.03 -0.57 -9.97
CA ALA A 41 21.47 0.46 -9.09
C ALA A 41 20.49 -0.16 -8.07
N ILE A 42 19.60 -1.03 -8.55
CA ILE A 42 18.62 -1.72 -7.70
C ILE A 42 19.33 -2.65 -6.71
N ARG A 43 20.32 -3.42 -7.16
CA ARG A 43 21.10 -4.33 -6.31
C ARG A 43 21.81 -3.58 -5.18
N VAL A 44 22.45 -2.45 -5.48
CA VAL A 44 23.16 -1.65 -4.47
C VAL A 44 22.18 -1.17 -3.39
N GLU A 45 21.01 -0.67 -3.75
CA GLU A 45 20.04 -0.20 -2.77
C GLU A 45 19.34 -1.33 -2.02
N LEU A 46 19.05 -2.47 -2.67
CA LEU A 46 18.54 -3.67 -2.00
C LEU A 46 19.51 -4.17 -0.92
N ASN A 47 20.79 -4.29 -1.27
CA ASN A 47 21.82 -4.72 -0.32
C ASN A 47 21.94 -3.75 0.85
N ARG A 48 21.92 -2.43 0.59
CA ARG A 48 21.97 -1.41 1.66
C ARG A 48 20.79 -1.50 2.62
N LEU A 49 19.58 -1.73 2.09
CA LEU A 49 18.39 -1.87 2.92
C LEU A 49 18.39 -3.20 3.71
N GLU A 50 18.91 -4.26 3.12
CA GLU A 50 19.12 -5.55 3.79
C GLU A 50 20.16 -5.45 4.91
N GLU A 51 21.33 -4.85 4.63
CA GLU A 51 22.41 -4.61 5.61
C GLU A 51 21.94 -3.72 6.77
N ALA A 52 21.03 -2.76 6.49
CA ALA A 52 20.40 -1.93 7.51
C ALA A 52 19.27 -2.66 8.28
N GLY A 53 18.95 -3.91 7.95
CA GLY A 53 17.87 -4.68 8.57
C GLY A 53 16.45 -4.21 8.19
N MET A 54 16.34 -3.29 7.23
CA MET A 54 15.06 -2.76 6.73
C MET A 54 14.36 -3.74 5.79
N LEU A 55 15.12 -4.57 5.08
CA LEU A 55 14.60 -5.67 4.26
C LEU A 55 15.10 -7.01 4.79
N ASN A 56 14.22 -8.01 4.79
CA ASN A 56 14.59 -9.40 4.92
C ASN A 56 14.77 -9.99 3.52
N ALA A 57 15.73 -10.90 3.37
CA ALA A 57 15.93 -11.63 2.12
C ALA A 57 15.96 -13.13 2.35
N GLU A 58 15.36 -13.87 1.43
CA GLU A 58 15.31 -15.33 1.44
C GLU A 58 15.61 -15.89 0.05
N LEU A 59 16.15 -17.10 -0.01
CA LEU A 59 16.35 -17.83 -1.26
C LEU A 59 15.11 -18.65 -1.58
N VAL A 60 14.40 -18.27 -2.64
CA VAL A 60 13.27 -19.04 -3.18
C VAL A 60 13.70 -19.62 -4.52
N GLY A 61 14.06 -20.91 -4.50
CA GLY A 61 14.75 -21.56 -5.62
C GLY A 61 16.11 -20.91 -5.87
N ASN A 62 16.33 -20.36 -7.07
CA ASN A 62 17.55 -19.63 -7.43
C ASN A 62 17.41 -18.10 -7.36
N LYS A 63 16.32 -17.59 -6.79
CA LYS A 63 16.05 -16.15 -6.69
C LYS A 63 16.23 -15.70 -5.24
N LYS A 64 17.00 -14.63 -5.04
CA LYS A 64 16.99 -13.87 -3.80
C LYS A 64 15.76 -12.96 -3.80
N VAL A 65 14.79 -13.28 -2.95
CA VAL A 65 13.53 -12.56 -2.79
C VAL A 65 13.62 -11.68 -1.55
N PHE A 66 13.21 -10.43 -1.69
CA PHE A 66 13.22 -9.41 -0.65
C PHE A 66 11.80 -9.09 -0.20
N ARG A 67 11.65 -8.77 1.09
CA ARG A 67 10.41 -8.28 1.71
C ARG A 67 10.74 -7.24 2.79
N ALA A 68 9.81 -6.35 3.10
CA ALA A 68 10.01 -5.43 4.22
C ALA A 68 10.14 -6.18 5.55
N ASN A 69 11.03 -5.69 6.42
CA ASN A 69 11.08 -6.12 7.80
C ASN A 69 10.10 -5.27 8.63
N ALA A 70 8.89 -5.79 8.88
CA ALA A 70 7.87 -5.10 9.67
C ALA A 70 8.27 -4.92 11.16
N GLU A 71 9.24 -5.70 11.64
CA GLU A 71 9.77 -5.60 13.01
C GLU A 71 10.85 -4.52 13.15
N HIS A 72 11.27 -3.90 12.03
CA HIS A 72 12.30 -2.88 12.05
C HIS A 72 11.78 -1.59 12.73
N PRO A 73 12.56 -0.93 13.63
CA PRO A 73 12.09 0.24 14.38
C PRO A 73 11.61 1.44 13.57
N LEU A 74 12.03 1.55 12.31
CA LEU A 74 11.62 2.61 11.37
C LEU A 74 10.51 2.19 10.39
N PHE A 75 10.03 0.95 10.46
CA PHE A 75 9.06 0.44 9.50
C PHE A 75 7.79 1.28 9.51
N GLU A 76 7.21 1.47 10.69
CA GLU A 76 5.96 2.20 10.88
C GLU A 76 6.06 3.67 10.48
N GLU A 77 7.18 4.34 10.76
CA GLU A 77 7.41 5.73 10.37
C GLU A 77 7.47 5.87 8.85
N VAL A 78 8.22 5.00 8.17
CA VAL A 78 8.30 5.00 6.71
C VAL A 78 6.95 4.67 6.09
N HIS A 79 6.26 3.65 6.61
CA HIS A 79 4.92 3.26 6.18
C HIS A 79 3.95 4.45 6.27
N ARG A 80 3.86 5.12 7.43
CA ARG A 80 2.99 6.30 7.63
C ARG A 80 3.34 7.45 6.69
N ILE A 81 4.63 7.74 6.47
CA ILE A 81 5.08 8.78 5.53
C ILE A 81 4.58 8.47 4.11
N LEU A 82 4.70 7.20 3.68
CA LEU A 82 4.26 6.77 2.36
C LEU A 82 2.74 6.85 2.21
N LEU A 83 1.96 6.39 3.20
CA LEU A 83 0.50 6.50 3.19
C LEU A 83 0.04 7.96 3.11
N LYS A 84 0.68 8.85 3.89
CA LYS A 84 0.42 10.29 3.85
C LYS A 84 0.74 10.89 2.49
N GLN A 85 1.83 10.46 1.85
CA GLN A 85 2.20 10.93 0.51
C GLN A 85 1.20 10.49 -0.57
N ILE A 86 0.58 9.31 -0.42
CA ILE A 86 -0.46 8.84 -1.35
C ILE A 86 -1.78 9.61 -1.14
N GLY A 87 -2.01 10.13 0.07
CA GLY A 87 -3.26 10.80 0.46
C GLY A 87 -4.26 9.85 1.14
N LEU A 88 -3.82 8.66 1.55
CA LEU A 88 -4.71 7.65 2.14
C LEU A 88 -5.29 8.10 3.49
N ASN A 89 -4.54 8.85 4.29
CA ASN A 89 -5.06 9.41 5.55
C ASN A 89 -6.25 10.34 5.30
N SER A 90 -6.14 11.23 4.30
CA SER A 90 -7.25 12.12 3.94
C SER A 90 -8.48 11.35 3.44
N ILE A 91 -8.28 10.22 2.77
CA ILE A 91 -9.39 9.33 2.38
C ILE A 91 -10.04 8.69 3.61
N ILE A 92 -9.24 8.21 4.57
CA ILE A 92 -9.76 7.62 5.81
C ILE A 92 -10.63 8.65 6.57
N GLU A 93 -10.09 9.85 6.80
CA GLU A 93 -10.77 10.92 7.55
C GLU A 93 -11.99 11.51 6.82
N GLN A 94 -11.90 11.71 5.50
CA GLN A 94 -12.97 12.39 4.75
C GLN A 94 -14.06 11.45 4.24
N VAL A 95 -13.74 10.17 4.06
CA VAL A 95 -14.66 9.18 3.51
C VAL A 95 -15.04 8.18 4.58
N ILE A 96 -14.07 7.42 5.09
CA ILE A 96 -14.35 6.21 5.88
C ILE A 96 -15.01 6.54 7.22
N GLU A 97 -14.46 7.51 7.96
CA GLU A 97 -14.97 7.88 9.29
C GLU A 97 -16.37 8.52 9.21
N ARG A 98 -16.73 9.13 8.08
CA ARG A 98 -18.03 9.82 7.90
C ARG A 98 -19.16 8.89 7.51
N LEU A 99 -18.85 7.72 6.96
CA LEU A 99 -19.86 6.77 6.47
C LEU A 99 -20.57 6.01 7.60
N GLY A 100 -19.98 5.93 8.80
CA GLY A 100 -20.58 5.39 10.03
C GLY A 100 -20.81 3.87 10.08
N ASN A 101 -21.24 3.26 8.99
CA ASN A 101 -21.57 1.83 8.87
C ASN A 101 -20.51 1.03 8.11
N VAL A 102 -19.26 1.50 8.14
CA VAL A 102 -18.14 0.77 7.55
C VAL A 102 -17.64 -0.26 8.56
N GLU A 103 -17.39 -1.48 8.10
CA GLU A 103 -16.79 -2.56 8.89
C GLU A 103 -15.26 -2.58 8.68
N LYS A 104 -14.83 -2.67 7.41
CA LYS A 104 -13.42 -2.75 7.01
C LYS A 104 -13.18 -2.07 5.68
N VAL A 105 -12.00 -1.45 5.53
CA VAL A 105 -11.54 -0.90 4.25
C VAL A 105 -10.14 -1.39 3.95
N PHE A 106 -9.98 -1.91 2.74
CA PHE A 106 -8.71 -2.38 2.23
C PHE A 106 -8.28 -1.57 1.01
N LEU A 107 -6.99 -1.32 0.91
CA LEU A 107 -6.32 -0.87 -0.30
C LEU A 107 -6.02 -2.08 -1.18
N ILE A 108 -6.49 -2.01 -2.43
CA ILE A 108 -6.23 -3.01 -3.47
C ILE A 108 -5.52 -2.34 -4.66
N GLY A 109 -5.34 -3.08 -5.75
CA GLY A 109 -4.77 -2.51 -6.98
C GLY A 109 -3.29 -2.17 -6.89
N ASP A 110 -2.85 -1.17 -7.67
CA ASP A 110 -1.44 -0.83 -7.85
C ASP A 110 -0.74 -0.42 -6.55
N PHE A 111 -1.38 0.42 -5.73
CA PHE A 111 -0.78 0.87 -4.48
C PHE A 111 -0.58 -0.27 -3.48
N SER A 112 -1.51 -1.24 -3.43
CA SER A 112 -1.33 -2.45 -2.61
C SER A 112 -0.12 -3.29 -3.03
N ARG A 113 0.30 -3.18 -4.30
CA ARG A 113 1.53 -3.79 -4.88
C ARG A 113 2.78 -2.91 -4.72
N GLY A 114 2.65 -1.76 -4.09
CA GLY A 114 3.72 -0.77 -3.95
C GLY A 114 4.06 -0.03 -5.26
N THR A 115 3.15 -0.06 -6.23
CA THR A 115 3.30 0.63 -7.53
C THR A 115 2.48 1.92 -7.50
N ASP A 116 3.07 3.05 -7.92
CA ASP A 116 2.37 4.34 -7.97
C ASP A 116 1.38 4.36 -9.15
N SER A 117 0.19 4.93 -8.94
CA SER A 117 -0.90 4.91 -9.92
C SER A 117 -1.80 6.15 -9.81
N PRO A 118 -2.32 6.71 -10.91
CA PRO A 118 -3.28 7.82 -10.84
C PRO A 118 -4.62 7.43 -10.18
N ILE A 119 -4.81 6.14 -9.89
CA ILE A 119 -6.03 5.58 -9.32
C ILE A 119 -5.73 4.92 -7.98
N ILE A 120 -6.54 5.22 -6.98
CA ILE A 120 -6.58 4.53 -5.69
C ILE A 120 -7.77 3.57 -5.73
N ASP A 121 -7.49 2.27 -5.58
CA ASP A 121 -8.52 1.24 -5.56
C ASP A 121 -8.82 0.80 -4.13
N LEU A 122 -10.08 0.93 -3.72
CA LEU A 122 -10.55 0.57 -2.39
C LEU A 122 -11.51 -0.61 -2.44
N LEU A 123 -11.43 -1.46 -1.42
CA LEU A 123 -12.39 -2.51 -1.14
C LEU A 123 -13.03 -2.21 0.21
N ILE A 124 -14.34 -1.95 0.20
CA ILE A 124 -15.08 -1.46 1.36
C ILE A 124 -16.12 -2.51 1.76
N PHE A 125 -16.09 -2.92 3.02
CA PHE A 125 -17.07 -3.80 3.64
C PHE A 125 -17.96 -3.00 4.58
N GLY A 126 -19.28 -3.18 4.46
CA GLY A 126 -20.28 -2.57 5.33
C GLY A 126 -21.57 -2.21 4.60
N GLU A 127 -22.62 -1.93 5.38
CA GLU A 127 -23.92 -1.48 4.86
C GLU A 127 -23.90 0.04 4.66
N ILE A 128 -23.49 0.46 3.47
CA ILE A 128 -23.19 1.86 3.17
C ILE A 128 -24.18 2.43 2.15
N ASP A 129 -24.64 3.65 2.39
CA ASP A 129 -25.37 4.43 1.38
C ASP A 129 -24.42 4.79 0.24
N ARG A 130 -24.68 4.20 -0.93
CA ARG A 130 -23.86 4.38 -2.12
C ARG A 130 -23.87 5.82 -2.64
N SER A 131 -24.98 6.53 -2.53
CA SER A 131 -25.10 7.93 -2.96
C SER A 131 -24.24 8.82 -2.08
N TYR A 132 -24.33 8.64 -0.76
CA TYR A 132 -23.52 9.39 0.19
C TYR A 132 -22.01 9.10 0.04
N LEU A 133 -21.65 7.83 -0.18
CA LEU A 133 -20.27 7.45 -0.49
C LEU A 133 -19.71 8.18 -1.72
N LEU A 134 -20.49 8.28 -2.80
CA LEU A 134 -20.06 8.95 -4.03
C LEU A 134 -19.78 10.44 -3.78
N GLU A 135 -20.60 11.13 -2.97
CA GLU A 135 -20.37 12.52 -2.61
C GLU A 135 -19.07 12.72 -1.80
N LEU A 136 -18.80 11.81 -0.85
CA LEU A 136 -17.57 11.87 -0.05
C LEU A 136 -16.33 11.56 -0.90
N ILE A 137 -16.44 10.59 -1.80
CA ILE A 137 -15.37 10.26 -2.74
C ILE A 137 -15.05 11.46 -3.63
N GLU A 138 -16.05 12.17 -4.15
CA GLU A 138 -15.81 13.35 -5.00
C GLU A 138 -15.00 14.44 -4.25
N LYS A 139 -15.27 14.63 -2.95
CA LYS A 139 -14.50 15.56 -2.10
C LYS A 139 -13.08 15.04 -1.87
N ALA A 140 -12.92 13.75 -1.58
CA ALA A 140 -11.62 13.14 -1.36
C ALA A 140 -10.74 13.16 -2.61
N GLU A 141 -11.29 12.87 -3.80
CA GLU A 141 -10.56 12.95 -5.08
C GLU A 141 -9.95 14.34 -5.31
N LYS A 142 -10.68 15.41 -4.95
CA LYS A 142 -10.19 16.79 -5.03
C LYS A 142 -9.04 17.05 -4.05
N ALA A 143 -9.09 16.46 -2.86
CA ALA A 143 -8.05 16.62 -1.84
C ALA A 143 -6.76 15.84 -2.17
N VAL A 144 -6.87 14.64 -2.75
CA VAL A 144 -5.71 13.77 -3.04
C VAL A 144 -5.19 13.91 -4.47
N HIS A 145 -5.89 14.64 -5.33
CA HIS A 145 -5.57 14.81 -6.76
C HIS A 145 -5.41 13.48 -7.52
N ARG A 146 -6.17 12.45 -7.14
CA ARG A 146 -6.18 11.11 -7.75
C ARG A 146 -7.62 10.61 -7.86
N LYS A 147 -7.86 9.73 -8.82
CA LYS A 147 -9.15 9.06 -8.94
C LYS A 147 -9.29 7.96 -7.90
N ILE A 148 -10.49 7.80 -7.36
CA ILE A 148 -10.79 6.76 -6.36
C ILE A 148 -11.83 5.82 -6.96
N ARG A 149 -11.45 4.56 -7.14
CA ARG A 149 -12.38 3.47 -7.49
C ARG A 149 -12.62 2.63 -6.26
N PHE A 150 -13.81 2.06 -6.15
CA PHE A 150 -14.16 1.24 -5.02
C PHE A 150 -15.04 0.05 -5.40
N LEU A 151 -14.92 -1.02 -4.61
CA LEU A 151 -15.83 -2.15 -4.60
C LEU A 151 -16.54 -2.19 -3.25
N LEU A 152 -17.86 -2.36 -3.26
CA LEU A 152 -18.68 -2.46 -2.05
C LEU A 152 -19.13 -3.90 -1.82
N TYR A 153 -18.99 -4.36 -0.58
CA TYR A 153 -19.55 -5.61 -0.11
C TYR A 153 -20.35 -5.37 1.18
N PRO A 154 -21.60 -5.85 1.26
CA PRO A 154 -22.48 -5.54 2.39
C PRO A 154 -22.10 -6.22 3.71
N SER A 155 -21.22 -7.24 3.70
CA SER A 155 -20.82 -7.92 4.95
C SER A 155 -19.40 -8.49 4.90
N GLU A 156 -18.69 -8.37 6.02
CA GLU A 156 -17.40 -9.00 6.28
C GLU A 156 -17.41 -10.53 6.17
N LYS A 157 -18.55 -11.21 6.32
CA LYS A 157 -18.59 -12.70 6.26
C LYS A 157 -18.09 -13.28 4.93
N ALA A 158 -18.09 -12.48 3.85
CA ALA A 158 -17.52 -12.83 2.56
C ALA A 158 -16.04 -12.44 2.39
N SER A 159 -15.43 -11.77 3.38
CA SER A 159 -14.13 -11.10 3.26
C SER A 159 -12.99 -12.05 2.92
N VAL A 160 -12.86 -13.20 3.59
CA VAL A 160 -11.70 -14.09 3.38
C VAL A 160 -11.60 -14.59 1.93
N ALA A 161 -12.72 -15.05 1.35
CA ALA A 161 -12.75 -15.54 -0.03
C ALA A 161 -12.54 -14.42 -1.06
N VAL A 162 -13.01 -13.20 -0.77
CA VAL A 162 -12.80 -12.03 -1.63
C VAL A 162 -11.34 -11.57 -1.55
N LEU A 163 -10.77 -11.45 -0.36
CA LEU A 163 -9.39 -11.00 -0.13
C LEU A 163 -8.37 -11.98 -0.74
N ALA A 164 -8.66 -13.29 -0.74
CA ALA A 164 -7.82 -14.32 -1.34
C ALA A 164 -7.64 -14.18 -2.86
N GLN A 165 -8.51 -13.42 -3.55
CA GLN A 165 -8.41 -13.21 -5.00
C GLN A 165 -7.36 -12.15 -5.38
N PHE A 166 -6.84 -11.41 -4.40
CA PHE A 166 -5.89 -10.32 -4.63
C PHE A 166 -4.46 -10.75 -4.27
N HIS A 167 -3.51 -10.44 -5.15
CA HIS A 167 -2.08 -10.68 -4.93
C HIS A 167 -1.27 -9.39 -5.17
N PRO A 168 -0.47 -8.93 -4.17
CA PRO A 168 -0.37 -9.44 -2.80
C PRO A 168 -1.68 -9.20 -2.04
N SER A 169 -1.78 -9.78 -0.84
CA SER A 169 -2.95 -9.60 0.01
C SER A 169 -3.26 -8.12 0.22
N PRO A 170 -4.54 -7.72 0.15
CA PRO A 170 -4.94 -6.31 0.30
C PRO A 170 -4.45 -5.73 1.62
N LEU A 171 -4.07 -4.45 1.61
CA LEU A 171 -3.62 -3.76 2.82
C LEU A 171 -4.84 -3.26 3.58
N LEU A 172 -5.03 -3.70 4.83
CA LEU A 172 -6.08 -3.17 5.70
C LEU A 172 -5.75 -1.72 6.10
N LEU A 173 -6.54 -0.77 5.60
CA LEU A 173 -6.40 0.64 5.93
C LEU A 173 -7.16 1.02 7.21
N TRP A 174 -8.37 0.48 7.38
CA TRP A 174 -9.25 0.84 8.47
C TRP A 174 -10.16 -0.33 8.84
N SER A 175 -10.46 -0.49 10.13
CA SER A 175 -11.42 -1.47 10.64
C SER A 175 -12.11 -0.93 11.87
N LYS A 176 -13.41 -1.19 12.00
CA LYS A 176 -14.19 -0.82 13.19
C LYS A 176 -13.64 -1.46 14.49
N ASP A 177 -13.06 -2.65 14.38
CA ASP A 177 -12.51 -3.39 15.53
C ASP A 177 -11.11 -2.91 15.96
N LYS A 178 -10.50 -1.94 15.26
CA LYS A 178 -9.16 -1.42 15.58
C LYS A 178 -9.14 -0.37 16.70
N GLU A 179 -10.26 -0.07 17.34
CA GLU A 179 -10.30 0.65 18.62
C GLU A 179 -10.18 -0.36 19.79
N ALA A 180 -8.99 -0.95 19.95
CA ALA A 180 -8.55 -1.62 21.19
C ALA A 180 -7.02 -1.57 21.31
#